data_AF-A0A935E4E0-F1
#
_entry.id   AF-A0A935E4E0-F1
#
_cell.length_a   1.000
_cell.length_b   1.000
_cell.length_c   1.000
_cell.angle_alpha   90.00
_cell.angle_beta   90.00
_cell.angle_gamma   90.00
#
_symmetry.space_group_name_H-M   'P 1'
#
loop_
_entity.id
_entity.type
_entity.pdbx_description
1 polymer ?
#
loop_
_entity_poly.entity_id
_entity_poly.type
_entity_poly.pdbx_seq_one_letter_code
_entity_poly.pdbx_strand_id
1 'polypeptide(L)' 'MASQKPTNEHTSARVASTAAKLLSNPRTTASVKSVAASALTQKASSSKAKGK' A
#
# COMPACT_ATOMS: atom_id res chain seq x y z
N MET A 1 11.67 15.40 21.89
CA MET A 1 11.15 14.19 21.22
C MET A 1 11.59 14.25 19.77
N ALA A 2 12.44 13.32 19.33
CA ALA A 2 13.15 13.41 18.05
C ALA A 2 12.16 13.53 16.88
N SER A 3 12.32 14.58 16.07
CA SER A 3 11.59 14.80 14.83
C SER A 3 11.89 13.65 13.87
N GLN A 4 10.98 12.68 13.81
CA GLN A 4 10.98 11.67 12.77
C GLN A 4 10.75 12.40 11.44
N LYS A 5 11.81 12.47 10.61
CA LYS A 5 11.67 12.81 9.19
C LYS A 5 10.63 11.84 8.61
N PRO A 6 9.66 12.28 7.79
CA PRO A 6 8.68 11.38 7.19
C PRO A 6 9.37 10.55 6.10
N THR A 7 10.14 9.55 6.51
CA THR A 7 10.83 8.62 5.61
C THR A 7 9.86 7.54 5.22
N ASN A 8 9.00 7.84 4.25
CA ASN A 8 8.38 6.82 3.40
C ASN A 8 7.77 5.62 4.15
N GLU A 9 6.98 5.86 5.20
CA GLU A 9 6.21 4.82 5.93
C GLU A 9 5.01 4.29 5.12
N HIS A 10 5.07 4.47 3.80
CA HIS A 10 3.97 4.33 2.89
C HIS A 10 4.37 3.29 1.85
N THR A 11 3.44 2.42 1.48
CA THR A 11 3.64 1.49 0.38
C THR A 11 4.07 2.27 -0.87
N SER A 12 5.27 1.97 -1.36
CA SER A 12 5.86 2.68 -2.49
C SER A 12 5.06 2.47 -3.78
N ALA A 13 5.12 3.42 -4.71
CA ALA A 13 4.32 3.39 -5.95
C ALA A 13 4.49 2.09 -6.75
N ARG A 14 5.70 1.51 -6.73
CA ARG A 14 6.00 0.21 -7.35
C ARG A 14 5.22 -0.93 -6.70
N VAL A 15 5.22 -1.01 -5.37
CA VAL A 15 4.51 -2.05 -4.62
C VAL A 15 3.00 -1.94 -4.83
N ALA A 16 2.45 -0.73 -4.86
CA ALA A 16 1.04 -0.53 -5.17
C ALA A 16 0.66 -0.92 -6.60
N SER A 17 1.52 -0.63 -7.58
CA SER A 17 1.30 -1.05 -8.97
C SER A 17 1.32 -2.57 -9.11
N THR A 18 2.26 -3.24 -8.44
CA THR A 18 2.31 -4.70 -8.35
C THR A 18 1.09 -5.26 -7.63
N ALA A 19 0.68 -4.69 -6.51
CA ALA A 19 -0.51 -5.10 -5.76
C ALA A 19 -1.79 -4.99 -6.61
N ALA A 20 -1.95 -3.90 -7.38
CA ALA A 20 -3.06 -3.74 -8.31
C ALA A 20 -3.06 -4.83 -9.40
N LYS A 21 -1.90 -5.11 -10.00
CA LYS A 21 -1.75 -6.21 -10.98
C LYS A 21 -2.09 -7.58 -10.37
N LEU A 22 -1.71 -7.81 -9.12
CA LEU A 22 -2.02 -9.05 -8.41
C LEU A 22 -3.52 -9.20 -8.14
N LEU A 23 -4.23 -8.11 -7.81
CA LEU A 23 -5.68 -8.15 -7.62
C LEU A 23 -6.44 -8.39 -8.93
N SER A 24 -5.98 -7.80 -10.04
CA SER A 24 -6.62 -7.97 -11.36
C SER A 24 -6.34 -9.32 -12.01
N ASN A 25 -5.33 -10.06 -11.56
CA ASN A 25 -5.00 -11.37 -12.11
C ASN A 25 -5.90 -12.46 -11.51
N PRO A 26 -6.67 -13.22 -12.31
CA PRO A 26 -7.51 -14.30 -11.79
C PRO A 26 -6.72 -15.49 -11.23
N ARG A 27 -5.44 -15.63 -11.58
CA ARG A 27 -4.55 -16.73 -11.13
C ARG A 27 -3.88 -16.47 -9.78
N THR A 28 -4.08 -15.31 -9.15
CA THR A 28 -3.49 -15.02 -7.84
C THR A 28 -4.28 -15.66 -6.71
N THR A 29 -3.55 -16.19 -5.74
CA THR A 29 -4.13 -16.86 -4.58
C THR A 29 -4.82 -15.85 -3.67
N ALA A 30 -5.85 -16.30 -2.94
CA ALA A 30 -6.64 -15.44 -2.07
C ALA A 30 -5.78 -14.72 -1.01
N SER A 31 -4.80 -15.41 -0.43
CA SER A 31 -3.86 -14.83 0.54
C SER A 31 -3.05 -13.67 -0.06
N VAL A 32 -2.56 -13.82 -1.30
CA VAL A 32 -1.83 -12.76 -2.00
C VAL A 32 -2.73 -11.57 -2.30
N LYS A 33 -4.01 -11.80 -2.66
CA LYS A 33 -4.99 -10.72 -2.84
C LYS A 33 -5.23 -9.96 -1.54
N SER A 34 -5.37 -10.64 -0.41
CA SER A 34 -5.54 -10.00 0.90
C SER A 34 -4.34 -9.13 1.27
N VAL A 35 -3.11 -9.62 1.06
CA VAL A 35 -1.89 -8.83 1.32
C VAL A 35 -1.78 -7.64 0.37
N ALA A 36 -2.07 -7.82 -0.91
CA ALA A 36 -2.08 -6.76 -1.92
C ALA A 36 -3.11 -5.67 -1.60
N ALA A 37 -4.32 -6.05 -1.17
CA ALA A 37 -5.35 -5.12 -0.73
C ALA A 37 -4.91 -4.34 0.51
N SER A 38 -4.30 -4.99 1.51
CA SER A 38 -3.75 -4.32 2.70
C SER A 38 -2.65 -3.32 2.34
N ALA A 39 -1.78 -3.65 1.37
CA ALA A 39 -0.75 -2.73 0.89
C ALA A 39 -1.35 -1.51 0.15
N LEU A 40 -2.42 -1.69 -0.62
CA LEU A 40 -3.16 -0.57 -1.25
C LEU A 40 -3.82 0.32 -0.19
N THR A 41 -4.43 -0.26 0.84
CA THR A 41 -5.01 0.47 1.97
C THR A 41 -3.95 1.28 2.73
N GLN A 42 -2.78 0.70 2.99
CA GLN A 42 -1.68 1.44 3.61
C GLN A 42 -1.24 2.63 2.76
N LYS A 43 -1.18 2.48 1.43
CA LYS A 43 -0.93 3.61 0.52
C LYS A 43 -2.03 4.67 0.56
N ALA A 44 -3.29 4.28 0.65
CA ALA A 44 -4.42 5.21 0.71
C ALA A 44 -4.48 5.96 2.05
N SER A 45 -4.26 5.26 3.17
CA SER A 45 -4.18 5.83 4.53
C SER A 45 -3.11 6.91 4.62
N SER A 46 -1.99 6.65 3.97
CA SER A 46 -0.87 7.56 3.71
C SER A 46 -1.26 8.89 3.05
N SER A 47 -2.22 8.86 2.13
CA SER A 47 -2.78 10.07 1.51
C SER A 47 -3.86 10.74 2.37
N LYS A 48 -4.47 10.00 3.30
CA LYS A 48 -5.54 10.50 4.17
C LYS A 48 -5.02 11.12 5.47
N ALA A 49 -3.85 10.69 5.95
CA ALA A 49 -3.17 11.26 7.12
C ALA A 49 -2.48 12.61 6.84
N LYS A 50 -2.33 13.00 5.56
CA LYS A 50 -1.76 14.29 5.13
C LYS A 50 -2.83 15.25 4.59
N GLY A 51 -4.01 15.22 5.20
CA GLY A 51 -5.17 16.02 4.85
C GLY A 51 -5.96 16.43 6.08
N LYS A 52 -5.31 17.11 7.03
CA LYS A 52 -5.92 18.04 7.98
C LYS A 52 -4.84 18.92 8.60
#